data_AF-A0A946UDZ3-F1
#
_entry.id   AF-A0A946UDZ3-F1
#
_cell.length_a   1.000
_cell.length_b   1.000
_cell.length_c   1.000
_cell.angle_alpha   90.00
_cell.angle_beta   90.00
_cell.angle_gamma   90.00
#
_symmetry.space_group_name_H-M   'P 1'
#
loop_
_entity.id
_entity.type
_entity.pdbx_description
1 polymer ?
#
loop_
_entity_poly.entity_id
_entity_poly.type
_entity_poly.pdbx_seq_one_letter_code
_entity_poly.pdbx_strand_id
1 'polypeptide(L)'
;MAKSRGTDGSLLPSLPWTIASLALALGPHVPYMPIWITAAFMACAGWRYVIERRRSPLPSAWFRAFLALVCFLGVLYEYETISGVGPGSALLAIMASLKLLETRKRRDQFVLLFIAIFLVMSALLREQYLWSLPYLVAGLFFIMTAWLRMSAEPSESIRRSFATGGRLLLYAAPLAIAMWVFFPRIATPFWAVPIDTSSGVSGLSDTMSPGDISSLSLSNAVAFRVRFDGAIPEPRDRYWRGLVLHQFNGRT
;
A
#
# COMPACT_ATOMS: atom_id res chain seq x y z
N MET A 1 30.80 -27.60 15.74
CA MET A 1 30.43 -26.24 16.18
C MET A 1 28.93 -26.05 16.04
N ALA A 2 28.16 -26.09 17.13
CA ALA A 2 26.73 -25.84 17.09
C ALA A 2 26.49 -24.36 16.76
N LYS A 3 25.91 -24.08 15.60
CA LYS A 3 25.52 -22.73 15.17
C LYS A 3 24.54 -22.19 16.22
N SER A 4 24.89 -21.08 16.89
CA SER A 4 23.98 -20.33 17.75
C SER A 4 22.62 -20.24 17.06
N ARG A 5 21.60 -20.92 17.61
CA ARG A 5 20.25 -20.90 17.04
C ARG A 5 19.56 -19.56 17.31
N GLY A 6 20.04 -18.80 18.29
CA GLY A 6 19.51 -17.50 18.71
C GLY A 6 20.04 -16.32 17.90
N THR A 7 19.41 -15.16 18.06
CA THR A 7 19.88 -13.90 17.47
C THR A 7 21.01 -13.30 18.32
N ASP A 8 22.06 -12.81 17.67
CA ASP A 8 23.24 -12.24 18.36
C ASP A 8 22.97 -10.84 18.96
N GLY A 9 21.74 -10.31 18.85
CA GLY A 9 21.35 -9.00 19.38
C GLY A 9 21.88 -7.82 18.57
N SER A 10 22.65 -8.08 17.52
CA SER A 10 23.33 -7.08 16.69
C SER A 10 22.39 -6.17 15.91
N LEU A 11 21.11 -6.57 15.81
CA LEU A 11 20.07 -5.81 15.10
C LEU A 11 19.21 -4.96 16.03
N LEU A 12 19.33 -5.07 17.36
CA LEU A 12 18.55 -4.27 18.32
C LEU A 12 18.59 -2.75 18.06
N PRO A 13 19.74 -2.14 17.69
CA PRO A 13 19.79 -0.70 17.46
C PRO A 13 19.07 -0.26 16.19
N SER A 14 19.02 -1.10 15.16
CA SER A 14 18.46 -0.76 13.84
C SER A 14 17.04 -1.29 13.61
N LEU A 15 16.67 -2.41 14.25
CA LEU A 15 15.39 -3.08 14.06
C LEU A 15 14.17 -2.17 14.35
N PRO A 16 14.16 -1.33 15.40
CA PRO A 16 13.06 -0.40 15.64
C PRO A 16 12.85 0.59 14.50
N TRP A 17 13.93 1.05 13.86
CA TRP A 17 13.86 1.93 12.69
C TRP A 17 13.22 1.21 11.51
N THR A 18 13.62 -0.03 11.24
CA THR A 18 13.01 -0.84 10.18
C THR A 18 11.51 -1.09 10.43
N ILE A 19 11.13 -1.42 11.67
CA ILE A 19 9.73 -1.64 12.04
C ILE A 19 8.92 -0.35 11.89
N ALA A 20 9.44 0.78 12.37
CA ALA A 20 8.79 2.08 12.24
C ALA A 20 8.65 2.51 10.77
N SER A 21 9.66 2.27 9.94
CA SER A 21 9.61 2.52 8.50
C SER A 21 8.52 1.70 7.81
N LEU A 22 8.40 0.41 8.14
CA LEU A 22 7.34 -0.45 7.62
C LEU A 22 5.96 -0.03 8.11
N ALA A 23 5.83 0.36 9.38
CA ALA A 23 4.56 0.84 9.95
C ALA A 23 4.09 2.14 9.28
N LEU A 24 5.00 3.09 9.07
CA LEU A 24 4.72 4.33 8.32
C LEU A 24 4.38 4.02 6.85
N ALA A 25 5.07 3.08 6.22
CA ALA A 25 4.75 2.68 4.85
C ALA A 25 3.38 1.99 4.74
N LEU A 26 2.97 1.25 5.78
CA LEU A 26 1.69 0.55 5.84
C LEU A 26 0.52 1.49 6.19
N GLY A 27 0.77 2.62 6.85
CA GLY A 27 -0.27 3.54 7.33
C GLY A 27 -1.35 3.92 6.29
N PRO A 28 -0.99 4.35 5.06
CA PRO A 28 -1.96 4.69 4.02
C PRO A 28 -2.79 3.50 3.53
N HIS A 29 -2.32 2.28 3.78
CA HIS A 29 -2.99 1.06 3.35
C HIS A 29 -3.99 0.54 4.38
N VAL A 30 -3.82 0.90 5.65
CA VAL A 30 -4.67 0.44 6.77
C VAL A 30 -6.17 0.62 6.51
N PRO A 31 -6.66 1.76 5.96
CA PRO A 31 -8.10 1.96 5.75
C PRO A 31 -8.70 1.06 4.66
N TYR A 32 -7.87 0.49 3.79
CA TYR A 32 -8.29 -0.21 2.57
C TYR A 32 -7.96 -1.69 2.59
N MET A 33 -7.44 -2.19 3.70
CA MET A 33 -7.09 -3.58 3.90
C MET A 33 -7.91 -4.16 5.04
N PRO A 34 -8.27 -5.45 4.95
CA PRO A 34 -8.83 -6.16 6.08
C PRO A 34 -7.97 -6.00 7.33
N ILE A 35 -8.64 -5.80 8.47
CA ILE A 35 -7.98 -5.53 9.75
C ILE A 35 -7.05 -6.67 10.19
N TRP A 36 -7.28 -7.89 9.70
CA TRP A 36 -6.44 -9.03 10.01
C TRP A 36 -5.02 -8.89 9.40
N ILE A 37 -4.86 -8.17 8.28
CA ILE A 37 -3.55 -7.95 7.65
C ILE A 37 -2.69 -7.03 8.50
N THR A 38 -3.28 -5.93 8.99
CA THR A 38 -2.60 -4.99 9.88
C THR A 38 -2.32 -5.64 11.23
N ALA A 39 -3.23 -6.45 11.75
CA ALA A 39 -2.99 -7.28 12.94
C ALA A 39 -1.84 -8.27 12.73
N ALA A 40 -1.76 -8.93 11.57
CA ALA A 40 -0.66 -9.85 11.24
C ALA A 40 0.69 -9.13 11.19
N PHE A 41 0.74 -7.92 10.61
CA PHE A 41 1.93 -7.07 10.64
C PHE A 41 2.34 -6.73 12.07
N MET A 42 1.42 -6.25 12.90
CA MET A 42 1.69 -5.89 14.29
C MET A 42 2.16 -7.09 15.12
N ALA A 43 1.54 -8.26 14.92
CA ALA A 43 1.94 -9.51 15.56
C ALA A 43 3.35 -9.93 15.15
N CYS A 44 3.66 -9.91 13.85
CA CYS A 44 5.00 -10.24 13.34
C CYS A 44 6.07 -9.25 13.82
N ALA A 45 5.75 -7.95 13.86
CA ALA A 45 6.65 -6.91 14.34
C ALA A 45 6.94 -7.03 15.83
N GLY A 46 5.89 -7.21 16.65
CA GLY A 46 6.01 -7.44 18.08
C GLY A 46 6.79 -8.71 18.38
N TRP A 47 6.47 -9.82 17.71
CA TRP A 47 7.17 -11.09 17.87
C TRP A 47 8.65 -10.94 17.50
N ARG A 48 8.97 -10.34 16.34
CA ARG A 48 10.35 -10.15 15.90
C ARG A 48 11.16 -9.30 16.88
N TYR A 49 10.56 -8.24 17.43
CA TYR A 49 11.18 -7.39 18.43
C TYR A 49 11.45 -8.15 19.74
N VAL A 50 10.49 -8.96 20.21
CA VAL A 50 10.65 -9.81 21.40
C VAL A 50 11.72 -10.87 21.19
N ILE A 51 11.80 -11.51 20.01
CA ILE A 51 12.85 -12.48 19.69
C ILE A 51 14.23 -11.85 19.83
N GLU A 52 14.43 -10.66 19.24
CA GLU A 52 15.74 -10.00 19.30
C GLU A 52 16.09 -9.62 20.75
N ARG A 53 15.11 -9.08 21.50
CA ARG A 53 15.31 -8.65 22.87
C ARG A 53 15.63 -9.83 23.81
N ARG A 54 14.95 -10.97 23.61
CA ARG A 54 15.17 -12.20 24.37
C ARG A 54 16.28 -13.10 23.80
N ARG A 55 16.95 -12.68 22.71
CA ARG A 55 17.96 -13.45 21.98
C ARG A 55 17.51 -14.87 21.61
N SER A 56 16.22 -15.03 21.37
CA SER A 56 15.57 -16.31 21.11
C SER A 56 15.85 -16.80 19.68
N PRO A 57 15.69 -18.10 19.40
CA PRO A 57 15.77 -18.60 18.04
C PRO A 57 14.63 -18.06 17.19
N LEU A 58 14.93 -17.79 15.91
CA LEU A 58 13.90 -17.42 14.93
C LEU A 58 12.93 -18.58 14.68
N PRO A 59 11.67 -18.30 14.29
CA PRO A 59 10.71 -19.34 13.97
C PRO A 59 11.22 -20.26 12.86
N SER A 60 10.84 -21.53 12.93
CA SER A 60 11.24 -22.54 11.93
C SER A 60 10.80 -22.13 10.52
N ALA A 61 11.53 -22.57 9.50
CA ALA A 61 11.17 -22.29 8.11
C ALA A 61 9.78 -22.85 7.76
N TRP A 62 9.45 -24.04 8.28
CA TRP A 62 8.14 -24.66 8.12
C TRP A 62 7.00 -23.85 8.73
N PHE A 63 7.19 -23.32 9.94
CA PHE A 63 6.18 -22.47 10.57
C PHE A 63 5.94 -21.20 9.75
N ARG A 64 7.02 -20.56 9.26
CA ARG A 64 6.92 -19.37 8.40
C ARG A 64 6.25 -19.68 7.06
N ALA A 65 6.56 -20.84 6.46
CA ALA A 65 5.94 -21.28 5.21
C ALA A 65 4.45 -21.59 5.39
N PHE A 66 4.07 -22.26 6.49
CA PHE A 66 2.68 -22.48 6.84
C PHE A 66 1.94 -21.17 7.05
N LEU A 67 2.51 -20.24 7.83
CA LEU A 67 1.92 -18.93 8.04
C LEU A 67 1.79 -18.14 6.73
N ALA A 68 2.79 -18.22 5.84
CA ALA A 68 2.72 -17.62 4.51
C ALA A 68 1.57 -18.17 3.68
N LEU A 69 1.39 -19.50 3.67
CA LEU A 69 0.29 -20.16 2.97
C LEU A 69 -1.07 -19.73 3.53
N VAL A 70 -1.22 -19.72 4.86
CA VAL A 70 -2.47 -19.31 5.52
C VAL A 70 -2.80 -17.85 5.18
N CYS A 71 -1.84 -16.93 5.32
CA CYS A 71 -2.04 -15.53 4.98
C CYS A 71 -2.34 -15.34 3.48
N PHE A 72 -1.68 -16.08 2.59
CA PHE A 72 -1.93 -16.03 1.16
C PHE A 72 -3.35 -16.50 0.81
N LEU A 73 -3.78 -17.64 1.36
CA LEU A 73 -5.14 -18.13 1.20
C LEU A 73 -6.18 -17.17 1.79
N GLY A 74 -5.84 -16.51 2.91
CA GLY A 74 -6.67 -15.47 3.50
C GLY A 74 -6.90 -14.27 2.56
N VAL A 75 -5.85 -13.80 1.86
CA VAL A 75 -6.00 -12.75 0.84
C VAL A 75 -6.83 -13.24 -0.34
N LEU A 76 -6.59 -14.46 -0.82
CA LEU A 76 -7.35 -15.04 -1.92
C LEU A 76 -8.84 -15.18 -1.60
N TYR A 77 -9.16 -15.56 -0.37
CA TYR A 77 -10.53 -15.66 0.11
C TYR A 77 -11.21 -14.28 0.20
N GLU A 78 -10.48 -13.26 0.64
CA GLU A 78 -11.06 -11.91 0.81
C GLU A 78 -11.26 -11.18 -0.51
N TYR A 79 -10.26 -11.22 -1.39
CA TYR A 79 -10.24 -10.40 -2.60
C TYR A 79 -10.72 -11.17 -3.85
N GLU A 80 -10.85 -12.49 -3.78
CA GLU A 80 -11.23 -13.40 -4.89
C GLU A 80 -10.32 -13.32 -6.15
N THR A 81 -9.32 -12.46 -6.14
CA THR A 81 -8.33 -12.23 -7.20
C THR A 81 -6.95 -11.98 -6.63
N ILE A 82 -5.93 -12.28 -7.44
CA ILE A 82 -4.52 -11.97 -7.14
C ILE A 82 -4.11 -10.66 -7.82
N SER A 83 -4.81 -10.28 -8.88
CA SER A 83 -4.46 -9.14 -9.73
C SER A 83 -5.29 -7.93 -9.35
N GLY A 84 -4.62 -6.86 -8.93
CA GLY A 84 -5.24 -5.59 -8.57
C GLY A 84 -4.44 -4.83 -7.51
N VAL A 85 -4.71 -3.53 -7.37
CA VAL A 85 -4.02 -2.68 -6.39
C VAL A 85 -4.34 -3.11 -4.95
N GLY A 86 -5.60 -3.49 -4.66
CA GLY A 86 -6.03 -4.03 -3.37
C GLY A 86 -5.26 -5.29 -2.96
N PRO A 87 -5.50 -6.44 -3.63
CA PRO A 87 -4.82 -7.69 -3.29
C PRO A 87 -3.29 -7.62 -3.43
N GLY A 88 -2.76 -6.87 -4.41
CA GLY A 88 -1.32 -6.68 -4.57
C GLY A 88 -0.68 -5.97 -3.38
N SER A 89 -1.27 -4.87 -2.90
CA SER A 89 -0.78 -4.18 -1.70
C SER A 89 -0.92 -5.04 -0.44
N ALA A 90 -2.00 -5.83 -0.32
CA ALA A 90 -2.25 -6.74 0.80
C ALA A 90 -1.20 -7.85 0.87
N LEU A 91 -0.93 -8.51 -0.27
CA LEU A 91 0.14 -9.51 -0.38
C LEU A 91 1.50 -8.92 -0.06
N LEU A 92 1.76 -7.68 -0.47
CA LEU A 92 3.03 -7.01 -0.20
C LEU A 92 3.20 -6.66 1.29
N ALA A 93 2.12 -6.24 1.96
CA ALA A 93 2.10 -6.05 3.41
C ALA A 93 2.33 -7.35 4.18
N ILE A 94 1.73 -8.45 3.75
CA ILE A 94 1.95 -9.78 4.33
C ILE A 94 3.39 -10.25 4.08
N MET A 95 3.90 -10.07 2.85
CA MET A 95 5.29 -10.38 2.53
C MET A 95 6.24 -9.60 3.44
N ALA A 96 6.01 -8.29 3.64
CA ALA A 96 6.79 -7.47 4.55
C ALA A 96 6.77 -8.02 5.98
N SER A 97 5.58 -8.39 6.47
CA SER A 97 5.35 -8.94 7.81
C SER A 97 6.10 -10.27 8.03
N LEU A 98 6.01 -11.19 7.06
CA LEU A 98 6.68 -12.48 7.15
C LEU A 98 8.18 -12.37 6.95
N LYS A 99 8.63 -11.47 6.06
CA LYS A 99 10.04 -11.19 5.83
C LYS A 99 10.71 -10.62 7.08
N LEU A 100 9.96 -9.89 7.91
CA LEU A 100 10.43 -9.41 9.20
C LEU A 100 10.83 -10.58 10.13
N LEU A 101 10.04 -11.65 10.16
CA LEU A 101 10.34 -12.88 10.92
C LEU A 101 11.50 -13.71 10.35
N GLU A 102 11.94 -13.42 9.12
CA GLU A 102 13.11 -14.04 8.49
C GLU A 102 14.43 -13.29 8.73
N THR A 103 14.36 -12.05 9.21
CA THR A 103 15.51 -11.14 9.26
C THR A 103 16.60 -11.64 10.20
N ARG A 104 17.76 -12.03 9.65
CA ARG A 104 18.95 -12.50 10.40
C ARG A 104 20.13 -11.56 10.32
N LYS A 105 20.33 -10.92 9.17
CA LYS A 105 21.47 -10.03 8.90
C LYS A 105 20.99 -8.62 8.59
N ARG A 106 21.90 -7.63 8.71
CA ARG A 106 21.65 -6.25 8.27
C ARG A 106 21.22 -6.17 6.80
N ARG A 107 21.75 -7.07 5.96
CA ARG A 107 21.32 -7.20 4.56
C ARG A 107 19.82 -7.43 4.42
N ASP A 108 19.22 -8.22 5.30
CA ASP A 108 17.80 -8.55 5.24
C ASP A 108 16.93 -7.35 5.63
N GLN A 109 17.44 -6.48 6.52
CA GLN A 109 16.78 -5.21 6.84
C GLN A 109 16.77 -4.24 5.64
N PHE A 110 17.80 -4.21 4.79
CA PHE A 110 17.76 -3.41 3.56
C PHE A 110 16.65 -3.85 2.62
N VAL A 111 16.41 -5.17 2.50
CA VAL A 111 15.29 -5.70 1.71
C VAL A 111 13.94 -5.20 2.27
N LEU A 112 13.79 -5.16 3.59
CA LEU A 112 12.58 -4.61 4.22
C LEU A 112 12.40 -3.11 3.95
N LEU A 113 13.47 -2.33 3.94
CA LEU A 113 13.40 -0.91 3.58
C LEU A 113 13.00 -0.71 2.11
N PHE A 114 13.49 -1.54 1.19
CA PHE A 114 13.01 -1.53 -0.20
C PHE A 114 11.53 -1.88 -0.31
N ILE A 115 11.07 -2.88 0.45
CA ILE A 115 9.64 -3.22 0.54
C ILE A 115 8.84 -2.04 1.10
N ALA A 116 9.36 -1.31 2.09
CA ALA A 116 8.73 -0.10 2.62
C ALA A 116 8.61 1.00 1.55
N ILE A 117 9.65 1.24 0.76
CA ILE A 117 9.60 2.19 -0.37
C ILE A 117 8.52 1.76 -1.36
N PHE A 118 8.45 0.47 -1.71
CA PHE A 118 7.44 -0.04 -2.62
C PHE A 118 6.01 0.09 -2.05
N LEU A 119 5.80 -0.13 -0.74
CA LEU A 119 4.53 0.13 -0.08
C LEU A 119 4.11 1.60 -0.21
N VAL A 120 5.01 2.54 0.09
CA VAL A 120 4.76 3.98 -0.07
C VAL A 120 4.38 4.30 -1.52
N MET A 121 5.13 3.77 -2.49
CA MET A 121 4.83 3.97 -3.91
C MET A 121 3.49 3.35 -4.32
N SER A 122 3.14 2.17 -3.79
CA SER A 122 1.87 1.51 -4.10
C SER A 122 0.66 2.29 -3.59
N ALA A 123 0.82 3.13 -2.55
CA ALA A 123 -0.26 4.00 -2.09
C ALA A 123 -0.67 5.03 -3.16
N LEU A 124 0.28 5.51 -3.98
CA LEU A 124 0.03 6.42 -5.10
C LEU A 124 -0.80 5.80 -6.23
N LEU A 125 -0.85 4.46 -6.32
CA LEU A 125 -1.68 3.76 -7.30
C LEU A 125 -3.16 3.83 -6.96
N ARG A 126 -3.50 4.05 -5.68
CA ARG A 126 -4.87 4.14 -5.18
C ARG A 126 -5.28 5.60 -4.96
N GLU A 127 -4.50 6.33 -4.17
CA GLU A 127 -4.80 7.72 -3.81
C GLU A 127 -3.94 8.70 -4.60
N GLN A 128 -4.60 9.51 -5.44
CA GLN A 128 -3.96 10.57 -6.23
C GLN A 128 -4.20 11.97 -5.67
N TYR A 129 -4.64 12.08 -4.41
CA TYR A 129 -4.91 13.36 -3.76
C TYR A 129 -3.62 14.09 -3.41
N LEU A 130 -3.58 15.41 -3.60
CA LEU A 130 -2.43 16.23 -3.21
C LEU A 130 -2.15 16.18 -1.70
N TRP A 131 -3.17 15.92 -0.88
CA TRP A 131 -3.06 15.84 0.58
C TRP A 131 -2.28 14.62 1.09
N SER A 132 -2.16 13.54 0.31
CA SER A 132 -1.35 12.38 0.69
C SER A 132 0.15 12.64 0.53
N LEU A 133 0.54 13.62 -0.30
CA LEU A 133 1.93 13.91 -0.64
C LEU A 133 2.82 14.22 0.58
N PRO A 134 2.44 15.10 1.53
CA PRO A 134 3.25 15.35 2.73
C PRO A 134 3.53 14.08 3.54
N TYR A 135 2.54 13.20 3.67
CA TYR A 135 2.69 11.93 4.38
C TYR A 135 3.68 11.02 3.66
N LEU A 136 3.54 10.87 2.34
CA LEU A 136 4.40 9.99 1.54
C LEU A 136 5.85 10.50 1.50
N VAL A 137 6.05 11.82 1.40
CA VAL A 137 7.37 12.45 1.49
C VAL A 137 7.98 12.27 2.87
N ALA A 138 7.19 12.45 3.95
CA ALA A 138 7.66 12.22 5.32
C ALA A 138 8.00 10.73 5.56
N GLY A 139 7.21 9.82 5.02
CA GLY A 139 7.47 8.38 5.06
C GLY A 139 8.74 8.00 4.32
N LEU A 140 8.93 8.49 3.10
CA LEU A 140 10.15 8.29 2.32
C LEU A 140 11.37 8.88 3.03
N PHE A 141 11.25 10.09 3.57
CA PHE A 141 12.28 10.72 4.38
C PHE A 141 12.67 9.84 5.57
N PHE A 142 11.70 9.30 6.30
CA PHE A 142 11.94 8.41 7.44
C PHE A 142 12.58 7.08 7.01
N ILE A 143 12.19 6.50 5.87
CA ILE A 143 12.82 5.29 5.33
C ILE A 143 14.29 5.58 4.96
N MET A 144 14.58 6.73 4.36
CA MET A 144 15.94 7.16 4.05
C MET A 144 16.77 7.35 5.33
N THR A 145 16.22 7.99 6.36
CA THR A 145 16.95 8.14 7.62
C THR A 145 17.18 6.79 8.31
N ALA A 146 16.23 5.87 8.26
CA ALA A 146 16.41 4.49 8.75
C ALA A 146 17.52 3.74 8.00
N TRP A 147 17.62 3.92 6.68
CA TRP A 147 18.71 3.39 5.88
C TRP A 147 20.05 3.95 6.36
N LEU A 148 20.19 5.27 6.46
CA LEU A 148 21.42 5.91 6.92
C LEU A 148 21.82 5.42 8.32
N ARG A 149 20.86 5.26 9.23
CA ARG A 149 21.09 4.76 10.59
C ARG A 149 21.58 3.31 10.63
N MET A 150 21.22 2.49 9.64
CA MET A 150 21.73 1.12 9.53
C MET A 150 23.16 1.04 9.01
N SER A 151 23.56 2.00 8.17
CA SER A 151 24.93 2.12 7.66
C SER A 151 25.87 2.91 8.57
N ALA A 152 25.33 3.78 9.43
CA ALA A 152 26.12 4.62 10.32
C ALA A 152 26.71 3.85 11.51
N GLU A 153 27.81 4.37 12.04
CA GLU A 153 28.38 3.87 13.29
C GLU A 153 27.46 4.19 14.49
N PRO A 154 27.45 3.36 15.55
CA PRO A 154 26.61 3.58 16.73
C PRO A 154 26.82 4.94 17.42
N SER A 155 27.99 5.56 17.24
CA SER A 155 28.40 6.85 17.80
C SER A 155 27.81 8.06 17.05
N GLU A 156 27.27 7.88 15.85
CA GLU A 156 26.72 8.97 15.05
C GLU A 156 25.41 9.50 15.66
N SER A 157 25.33 10.83 15.79
CA SER A 157 24.12 11.52 16.27
C SER A 157 22.95 11.35 15.30
N ILE A 158 21.77 11.00 15.84
CA ILE A 158 20.52 10.88 15.08
C ILE A 158 20.23 12.15 14.26
N ARG A 159 20.54 13.34 14.82
CA ARG A 159 20.33 14.63 14.14
C ARG A 159 21.10 14.74 12.83
N ARG A 160 22.31 14.17 12.76
CA ARG A 160 23.10 14.15 11.51
C ARG A 160 22.45 13.26 10.47
N SER A 161 21.95 12.08 10.84
CA SER A 161 21.24 11.20 9.89
C SER A 161 19.99 11.87 9.32
N PHE A 162 19.22 12.60 10.14
CA PHE A 162 18.08 13.40 9.67
C PHE A 162 18.50 14.55 8.76
N ALA A 163 19.55 15.31 9.13
CA ALA A 163 20.06 16.40 8.31
C ALA A 163 20.58 15.90 6.94
N THR A 164 21.34 14.81 6.92
CA THR A 164 21.84 14.19 5.69
C THR A 164 20.70 13.65 4.84
N GLY A 165 19.73 12.94 5.43
CA GLY A 165 18.53 12.50 4.71
C GLY A 165 17.77 13.66 4.08
N GLY A 166 17.68 14.80 4.77
CA GLY A 166 16.97 16.00 4.29
C GLY A 166 17.71 16.64 3.13
N ARG A 167 19.04 16.70 3.19
CA ARG A 167 19.89 17.16 2.08
C ARG A 167 19.75 16.26 0.85
N LEU A 168 19.71 14.94 1.03
CA LEU A 168 19.51 14.00 -0.08
C LEU A 168 18.16 14.21 -0.77
N LEU A 169 17.08 14.42 -0.01
CA LEU A 169 15.78 14.77 -0.59
C LEU A 169 15.81 16.12 -1.29
N LEU A 170 16.50 17.11 -0.72
CA LEU A 170 16.64 18.42 -1.35
C LEU A 170 17.41 18.33 -2.68
N TYR A 171 18.44 17.50 -2.77
CA TYR A 171 19.15 17.25 -4.02
C TYR A 171 18.33 16.43 -5.03
N ALA A 172 17.44 15.56 -4.56
CA ALA A 172 16.51 14.83 -5.42
C ALA A 172 15.37 15.71 -5.96
N ALA A 173 15.01 16.80 -5.27
CA ALA A 173 13.87 17.63 -5.63
C ALA A 173 13.97 18.29 -7.02
N PRO A 174 15.11 18.91 -7.43
CA PRO A 174 15.26 19.43 -8.79
C PRO A 174 15.07 18.36 -9.88
N LEU A 175 15.61 17.16 -9.65
CA LEU A 175 15.45 16.04 -10.57
C LEU A 175 13.98 15.59 -10.63
N ALA A 176 13.31 15.49 -9.49
CA ALA A 176 11.89 15.15 -9.44
C ALA A 176 11.02 16.20 -10.15
N ILE A 177 11.32 17.50 -9.98
CA ILE A 177 10.62 18.59 -10.69
C ILE A 177 10.89 18.50 -12.19
N ALA A 178 12.14 18.30 -12.60
CA ALA A 178 12.48 18.13 -14.01
C ALA A 178 11.73 16.93 -14.61
N MET A 179 11.74 15.78 -13.95
CA MET A 179 10.94 14.63 -14.37
C MET A 179 9.45 14.97 -14.43
N TRP A 180 8.90 15.64 -13.43
CA TRP A 180 7.48 16.02 -13.45
C TRP A 180 7.10 16.96 -14.61
N VAL A 181 7.97 17.90 -14.98
CA VAL A 181 7.75 18.85 -16.09
C VAL A 181 7.92 18.16 -17.45
N PHE A 182 8.99 17.37 -17.62
CA PHE A 182 9.37 16.82 -18.92
C PHE A 182 8.80 15.44 -19.21
N PHE A 183 8.30 14.71 -18.20
CA PHE A 183 7.79 13.36 -18.41
C PHE A 183 6.41 13.39 -19.08
N PRO A 184 6.23 12.68 -20.22
CA PRO A 184 4.98 12.70 -20.97
C PRO A 184 3.87 12.01 -20.16
N ARG A 185 2.74 12.70 -20.00
CA ARG A 185 1.53 12.14 -19.38
C ARG A 185 0.79 11.30 -20.41
N ILE A 186 1.21 10.05 -20.57
CA ILE A 186 0.57 9.12 -21.49
C ILE A 186 -0.79 8.71 -20.89
N ALA A 187 -1.88 9.05 -21.58
CA ALA A 187 -3.25 8.81 -21.09
C ALA A 187 -3.68 7.33 -21.16
N THR A 188 -3.00 6.52 -21.98
CA THR A 188 -3.29 5.10 -22.15
C THR A 188 -2.24 4.24 -21.44
N PRO A 189 -2.64 3.46 -20.42
CA PRO A 189 -1.74 2.50 -19.80
C PRO A 189 -1.33 1.42 -20.81
N PHE A 190 -0.03 1.21 -21.01
CA PHE A 190 0.47 0.06 -21.79
C PHE A 190 0.30 -1.29 -21.06
N TRP A 191 -0.05 -1.23 -19.77
CA TRP A 191 -0.40 -2.36 -18.91
C TRP A 191 -1.59 -1.92 -18.05
N ALA A 192 -2.76 -2.53 -18.23
CA ALA A 192 -3.94 -2.24 -17.41
C ALA A 192 -3.93 -3.13 -16.16
N VAL A 193 -3.62 -2.56 -14.99
CA VAL A 193 -3.99 -3.17 -13.71
C VAL A 193 -5.40 -2.70 -13.39
N PRO A 194 -6.34 -3.58 -12.99
CA PRO A 194 -7.62 -3.15 -12.47
C PRO A 194 -7.37 -2.28 -11.23
N ILE A 195 -7.48 -0.97 -11.38
CA ILE A 195 -7.47 -0.03 -10.28
C ILE A 195 -8.94 0.14 -9.92
N ASP A 196 -9.37 -0.47 -8.82
CA ASP A 196 -10.66 -0.16 -8.21
C ASP A 196 -10.62 1.28 -7.72
N THR A 197 -11.05 2.20 -8.59
CA THR A 197 -11.33 3.61 -8.25
C THR A 197 -12.74 3.75 -7.66
N SER A 198 -13.26 2.69 -7.02
CA SER A 198 -14.62 2.54 -6.51
C SER A 198 -14.99 3.50 -5.36
N SER A 199 -14.17 4.52 -5.08
CA SER A 199 -14.45 5.54 -4.06
C SER A 199 -14.74 6.95 -4.61
N GLY A 200 -15.09 7.12 -5.89
CA GLY A 200 -15.34 8.50 -6.35
C GLY A 200 -15.95 8.77 -7.72
N VAL A 201 -16.33 7.77 -8.51
CA VAL A 201 -17.12 8.03 -9.72
C VAL A 201 -18.56 7.65 -9.43
N SER A 202 -19.42 8.65 -9.17
CA SER A 202 -20.86 8.41 -9.18
C SER A 202 -21.26 8.01 -10.60
N GLY A 203 -21.58 6.73 -10.80
CA GLY A 203 -21.97 6.15 -12.08
C GLY A 203 -22.74 4.85 -11.85
N LEU A 204 -23.47 4.39 -12.87
CA LEU A 204 -24.14 3.09 -12.80
C LEU A 204 -23.07 1.98 -12.80
N SER A 205 -23.07 1.14 -11.76
CA SER A 205 -22.33 -0.11 -11.71
C SER A 205 -22.96 -1.18 -12.60
N ASP A 206 -22.18 -2.19 -12.94
CA ASP A 206 -22.57 -3.41 -13.65
C ASP A 206 -23.35 -4.41 -12.77
N THR A 207 -23.52 -4.10 -11.49
CA THR A 207 -24.38 -4.80 -10.51
C THR A 207 -25.24 -3.78 -9.75
N MET A 208 -26.45 -4.15 -9.33
CA MET A 208 -27.34 -3.25 -8.59
C MET A 208 -28.17 -4.01 -7.56
N SER A 209 -28.21 -3.52 -6.32
CA SER A 209 -29.14 -3.93 -5.28
C SER A 209 -30.26 -2.90 -5.09
N PRO A 210 -31.43 -3.30 -4.56
CA PRO A 210 -32.47 -2.35 -4.14
C PRO A 210 -31.92 -1.37 -3.10
N GLY A 211 -31.82 -0.09 -3.48
CA GLY A 211 -31.26 0.99 -2.64
C GLY A 211 -30.04 1.68 -3.22
N ASP A 212 -29.29 1.05 -4.13
CA ASP A 212 -28.03 1.63 -4.65
C ASP A 212 -28.25 2.92 -5.45
N ILE A 213 -29.42 3.04 -6.12
CA ILE A 213 -29.81 4.25 -6.89
C ILE A 213 -29.98 5.49 -5.99
N SER A 214 -30.32 5.35 -4.70
CA SER A 214 -30.53 6.52 -3.85
C SER A 214 -29.24 7.31 -3.64
N SER A 215 -28.09 6.63 -3.64
CA SER A 215 -26.77 7.28 -3.54
C SER A 215 -26.42 8.09 -4.79
N LEU A 216 -26.85 7.63 -5.98
CA LEU A 216 -26.64 8.33 -7.25
C LEU A 216 -27.46 9.62 -7.33
N SER A 217 -28.67 9.65 -6.74
CA SER A 217 -29.51 10.85 -6.68
C SER A 217 -28.93 11.96 -5.79
N LEU A 218 -27.98 11.65 -4.90
CA LEU A 218 -27.33 12.62 -4.02
C LEU A 218 -26.10 13.27 -4.66
N SER A 219 -25.64 12.78 -5.82
CA SER A 219 -24.50 13.33 -6.54
C SER A 219 -24.93 14.42 -7.52
N ASN A 220 -24.32 15.60 -7.39
CA ASN A 220 -24.47 16.71 -8.36
C ASN A 220 -23.43 16.66 -9.50
N ALA A 221 -22.72 15.54 -9.66
CA ALA A 221 -21.75 15.38 -10.73
C ALA A 221 -22.45 15.30 -12.11
N VAL A 222 -21.87 15.95 -13.12
CA VAL A 222 -22.41 15.94 -14.49
C VAL A 222 -22.19 14.55 -15.10
N ALA A 223 -23.27 13.83 -15.41
CA ALA A 223 -23.19 12.53 -16.08
C ALA A 223 -22.83 12.68 -17.58
N PHE A 224 -23.55 13.53 -18.31
CA PHE A 224 -23.29 13.84 -19.71
C PHE A 224 -23.98 15.14 -20.12
N ARG A 225 -23.60 15.70 -21.28
CA ARG A 225 -24.26 16.86 -21.90
C ARG A 225 -24.75 16.47 -23.28
N VAL A 226 -25.95 16.88 -23.65
CA VAL A 226 -26.55 16.62 -24.96
C VAL A 226 -26.89 17.93 -25.65
N ARG A 227 -26.61 18.00 -26.94
CA ARG A 227 -27.12 19.03 -27.85
C ARG A 227 -28.05 18.33 -28.84
N PHE A 228 -29.27 18.86 -28.98
CA PHE A 228 -30.19 18.43 -30.01
C PHE A 228 -29.99 19.32 -31.24
N ASP A 229 -29.98 18.73 -32.43
CA ASP A 229 -29.91 19.49 -33.68
C ASP A 229 -31.25 20.17 -34.02
N GLY A 230 -32.35 19.76 -33.36
CA GLY A 230 -33.71 20.31 -33.53
C GLY A 230 -34.38 20.68 -32.20
N ALA A 231 -35.72 20.69 -32.19
CA ALA A 231 -36.49 21.00 -30.99
C ALA A 231 -36.24 19.98 -29.86
N ILE A 232 -36.14 20.46 -28.62
CA ILE A 232 -35.87 19.61 -27.46
C ILE A 232 -37.09 18.70 -27.20
N PRO A 233 -36.92 17.36 -27.12
CA PRO A 233 -38.00 16.43 -26.82
C PRO A 233 -38.66 16.71 -25.47
N GLU A 234 -39.93 16.35 -25.33
CA GLU A 234 -40.67 16.50 -24.08
C GLU A 234 -40.02 15.71 -22.93
N PRO A 235 -40.17 16.14 -21.66
CA PRO A 235 -39.55 15.47 -20.52
C PRO A 235 -39.76 13.96 -20.44
N ARG A 236 -40.94 13.48 -20.85
CA ARG A 236 -41.31 12.07 -20.84
C ARG A 236 -40.50 11.21 -21.80
N ASP A 237 -40.01 11.81 -22.89
CA ASP A 237 -39.26 11.12 -23.95
C ASP A 237 -37.74 11.17 -23.71
N ARG A 238 -37.30 11.88 -22.67
CA ARG A 238 -35.88 11.98 -22.29
C ARG A 238 -35.45 10.82 -21.38
N TYR A 239 -35.84 9.60 -21.75
CA TYR A 239 -35.37 8.38 -21.10
C TYR A 239 -34.04 7.93 -21.71
N TRP A 240 -32.95 8.22 -21.00
CA TRP A 240 -31.59 7.87 -21.42
C TRP A 240 -31.26 6.44 -20.99
N ARG A 241 -31.52 5.48 -21.87
CA ARG A 241 -31.22 4.07 -21.60
C ARG A 241 -29.72 3.86 -21.39
N GLY A 242 -29.35 3.42 -20.19
CA GLY A 242 -27.98 3.03 -19.83
C GLY A 242 -27.79 1.51 -19.89
N LEU A 243 -27.28 0.95 -18.79
CA LEU A 243 -27.05 -0.49 -18.62
C LEU A 243 -28.36 -1.28 -18.50
N VAL A 244 -28.33 -2.52 -18.99
CA VAL A 244 -29.44 -3.48 -18.89
C VAL A 244 -28.95 -4.70 -18.12
N LEU A 245 -29.41 -4.85 -16.89
CA LEU A 245 -29.09 -5.99 -16.03
C LEU A 245 -30.11 -7.11 -16.30
N HIS A 246 -29.62 -8.26 -16.79
CA HIS A 246 -30.45 -9.38 -17.25
C HIS A 246 -30.34 -10.61 -16.34
N GLN A 247 -29.42 -10.60 -15.38
CA GLN A 247 -29.20 -11.69 -14.44
C GLN A 247 -29.66 -11.23 -13.06
N PHE A 248 -30.44 -12.09 -12.39
CA PHE A 248 -30.90 -11.85 -11.03
C PHE A 248 -30.56 -13.06 -10.17
N ASN A 249 -29.80 -12.87 -9.11
CA ASN A 249 -29.33 -13.93 -8.21
C ASN A 249 -30.09 -13.99 -6.87
N GLY A 250 -31.14 -13.17 -6.70
CA GLY A 250 -31.92 -13.06 -5.46
C GLY A 250 -31.52 -11.89 -4.55
N ARG A 251 -30.36 -11.25 -4.81
CA ARG A 251 -29.88 -10.06 -4.10
C ARG A 251 -29.51 -8.91 -5.05
N THR A 252 -28.82 -9.24 -6.15
CA THR A 252 -28.42 -8.36 -7.24
C THR A 252 -28.86 -8.88 -8.60
#